data_AF-A0A954X6F1-F1
#
_entry.id   AF-A0A954X6F1-F1
#
_cell.length_a   1.000
_cell.length_b   1.000
_cell.length_c   1.000
_cell.angle_alpha   90.00
_cell.angle_beta   90.00
_cell.angle_gamma   90.00
#
_symmetry.space_group_name_H-M   'P 1'
#
loop_
_entity.id
_entity.type
_entity.pdbx_description
1 polymer ?
#
loop_
_entity_poly.entity_id
_entity_poly.type
_entity_poly.pdbx_seq_one_letter_code
_entity_poly.pdbx_strand_id
1 'polypeptide(L)'
;MTIVGIGASAGGLNALKSLFAAMPADTGAAFVVVVHLSPEHKSHLAELIQPHCEMPVQQVTETVKLEPNRVYIIPPAANLNTIDTHLRLSDLEPQPHKRATVDHFFRTLADTHDGHSIGVVLTGTGSDGTLGLRYIKEAGGVTIAQDPGEAEYDGMPRSAVVAGVVDFVLPIERIAEEVARLTRVEPQLRVPPDGEELNEDHSRLLHKIFAQIRSRTGHDFSQYKRSTVMRRIQRRMQLQHVESLERYLEFLRDNRDEVRDLFDDLLITVTEFFRDQHVFECLEDKVIPALFEGKTSNDRIRVWSVGCSTGEEAYSIAILLLEELSKHEERPRLQVFASDLHERSLSRAREGIYPLEISTNVPAEWLKRYFTKENDNYRVRREVREMVVFAPHNLLGDPQLSHLDLLVCRNVMIYLQRDVQRDVIRLFHYALEPDGRLVLGTSETVDRSELFTVEDKQSCVYRRRNVPTREVDLPILSVPPRTRHGEGNRDEDAPRRGATESYGVLHERVVERYAPPSVLINADHEIVHSSTRAGRYMEIPGGEPTRQVFKLLREPLGVEVRAALAAARRSGESTRSQPVRVKFNGESRRVVVHIHPARDA
;
A
#
# COMPACT_ATOMS: atom_id res chain seq x y z
N MET A 1 27.59 2.77 -5.62
CA MET A 1 28.18 1.45 -5.29
C MET A 1 27.06 0.62 -4.69
N THR A 2 26.82 -0.58 -5.24
CA THR A 2 25.80 -1.50 -4.73
C THR A 2 26.30 -2.20 -3.47
N ILE A 3 25.44 -2.36 -2.47
CA ILE A 3 25.75 -3.10 -1.25
C ILE A 3 24.91 -4.36 -1.17
N VAL A 4 25.60 -5.50 -1.04
CA VAL A 4 24.98 -6.83 -0.96
C VAL A 4 24.97 -7.27 0.50
N GLY A 5 23.80 -7.25 1.12
CA GLY A 5 23.58 -7.81 2.45
C GLY A 5 23.25 -9.29 2.36
N ILE A 6 23.99 -10.14 3.06
CA ILE A 6 23.80 -11.60 3.06
C ILE A 6 23.45 -12.04 4.48
N GLY A 7 22.27 -12.64 4.64
CA GLY A 7 21.76 -13.22 5.87
C GLY A 7 21.82 -14.74 5.85
N ALA A 8 22.39 -15.36 6.89
CA ALA A 8 22.36 -16.81 7.05
C ALA A 8 22.31 -17.21 8.54
N SER A 9 21.90 -18.44 8.83
CA SER A 9 21.87 -18.98 10.20
C SER A 9 22.46 -20.40 10.21
N ALA A 10 21.72 -21.40 10.71
CA ALA A 10 22.13 -22.79 10.68
C ALA A 10 22.54 -23.26 9.26
N GLY A 11 23.70 -23.92 9.14
CA GLY A 11 24.29 -24.32 7.86
C GLY A 11 24.97 -23.19 7.06
N GLY A 12 24.93 -21.94 7.54
CA GLY A 12 25.37 -20.76 6.79
C GLY A 12 26.84 -20.77 6.34
N LEU A 13 27.75 -21.39 7.11
CA LEU A 13 29.18 -21.42 6.76
C LEU A 13 29.44 -22.10 5.41
N ASN A 14 28.85 -23.28 5.19
CA ASN A 14 29.07 -24.02 3.95
C ASN A 14 28.45 -23.28 2.77
N ALA A 15 27.26 -22.71 2.96
CA ALA A 15 26.60 -21.90 1.94
C ALA A 15 27.43 -20.67 1.55
N LEU A 16 28.01 -19.96 2.52
CA LEU A 16 28.87 -18.80 2.28
C LEU A 16 30.16 -19.18 1.54
N LYS A 17 30.79 -20.31 1.90
CA LYS A 17 31.98 -20.81 1.19
C LYS A 17 31.68 -21.09 -0.28
N SER A 18 30.58 -21.80 -0.57
CA SER A 18 30.15 -22.09 -1.94
C SER A 18 29.82 -20.81 -2.71
N LEU A 19 29.10 -19.87 -2.08
CA LEU A 19 28.74 -18.60 -2.69
C LEU A 19 29.97 -17.79 -3.10
N PHE A 20 30.92 -17.58 -2.17
CA PHE A 20 32.11 -16.77 -2.45
C PHE A 20 33.12 -17.48 -3.35
N ALA A 21 33.16 -18.81 -3.36
CA ALA A 21 33.98 -19.56 -4.32
C ALA A 21 33.50 -19.37 -5.77
N ALA A 22 32.21 -19.13 -5.98
CA ALA A 22 31.61 -18.84 -7.29
C ALA A 22 31.55 -17.34 -7.62
N MET A 23 31.88 -16.44 -6.67
CA MET A 23 31.74 -15.00 -6.84
C MET A 23 32.99 -14.38 -7.50
N PRO A 24 32.84 -13.59 -8.58
CA PRO A 24 33.96 -12.85 -9.17
C PRO A 24 34.57 -11.82 -8.20
N ALA A 25 35.88 -11.57 -8.30
CA ALA A 25 36.56 -10.59 -7.46
C ALA A 25 36.28 -9.11 -7.85
N ASP A 26 35.72 -8.86 -9.04
CA ASP A 26 35.60 -7.53 -9.65
C ASP A 26 34.14 -7.05 -9.81
N THR A 27 33.24 -7.49 -8.93
CA THR A 27 31.81 -7.15 -9.00
C THR A 27 31.49 -5.65 -8.88
N GLY A 28 32.39 -4.85 -8.32
CA GLY A 28 32.19 -3.44 -8.00
C GLY A 28 31.31 -3.20 -6.76
N ALA A 29 30.87 -4.26 -6.07
CA ALA A 29 29.98 -4.20 -4.93
C ALA A 29 30.71 -4.46 -3.60
N ALA A 30 30.12 -3.99 -2.51
CA ALA A 30 30.54 -4.34 -1.15
C ALA A 30 29.61 -5.41 -0.58
N PHE A 31 30.17 -6.46 0.03
CA PHE A 31 29.40 -7.57 0.61
C PHE A 31 29.42 -7.50 2.12
N VAL A 32 28.26 -7.61 2.76
CA VAL A 32 28.14 -7.59 4.22
C VAL A 32 27.39 -8.84 4.67
N VAL A 33 28.08 -9.70 5.39
CA VAL A 33 27.58 -10.99 5.86
C VAL A 33 27.15 -10.86 7.31
N VAL A 34 25.86 -11.08 7.54
CA VAL A 34 25.22 -11.12 8.85
C VAL A 34 24.78 -12.55 9.12
N VAL A 35 25.34 -13.13 10.15
CA VAL A 35 25.02 -14.50 10.59
C VAL A 35 24.61 -14.50 12.05
N HIS A 36 23.65 -15.36 12.40
CA HIS A 36 23.32 -15.60 13.80
C HIS A 36 24.46 -16.39 14.46
N LEU A 37 25.32 -15.70 15.22
CA LEU A 37 26.46 -16.30 15.92
C LEU A 37 26.15 -16.42 17.41
N SER A 38 26.44 -17.59 17.99
CA SER A 38 26.38 -17.76 19.45
C SER A 38 27.33 -16.76 20.14
N PRO A 39 26.87 -15.98 21.15
CA PRO A 39 27.71 -15.03 21.89
C PRO A 39 28.93 -15.65 22.57
N GLU A 40 28.87 -16.96 22.83
CA GLU A 40 29.86 -17.69 23.63
C GLU A 40 31.06 -18.19 22.81
N HIS A 41 31.01 -18.09 21.48
CA HIS A 41 32.08 -18.56 20.59
C HIS A 41 32.79 -17.39 19.90
N LYS A 42 34.13 -17.38 19.96
CA LYS A 42 34.93 -16.53 19.07
C LYS A 42 34.63 -16.94 17.63
N SER A 43 34.01 -16.06 16.86
CA SER A 43 33.77 -16.32 15.44
C SER A 43 35.09 -16.19 14.68
N HIS A 44 35.51 -17.30 14.07
CA HIS A 44 36.60 -17.36 13.11
C HIS A 44 36.08 -17.31 11.67
N LEU A 45 34.86 -16.78 11.46
CA LEU A 45 34.18 -16.87 10.17
C LEU A 45 34.95 -16.18 9.04
N ALA A 46 35.61 -15.06 9.32
CA ALA A 46 36.47 -14.38 8.34
C ALA A 46 37.64 -15.24 7.87
N GLU A 47 38.33 -15.88 8.83
CA GLU A 47 39.46 -16.79 8.55
C GLU A 47 39.01 -18.04 7.79
N LEU A 48 37.78 -18.50 8.02
CA LEU A 48 37.22 -19.68 7.36
C LEU A 48 36.70 -19.40 5.94
N ILE A 49 36.28 -18.16 5.64
CA ILE A 49 35.78 -17.76 4.31
C ILE A 49 36.93 -17.30 3.40
N GLN A 50 37.95 -16.60 3.94
CA GLN A 50 39.05 -16.05 3.13
C GLN A 50 39.70 -17.04 2.15
N PRO A 51 39.95 -18.34 2.48
CA PRO A 51 40.53 -19.30 1.54
C PRO A 51 39.65 -19.63 0.33
N HIS A 52 38.35 -19.33 0.41
CA HIS A 52 37.36 -19.57 -0.63
C HIS A 52 36.87 -18.27 -1.30
N CYS A 53 37.51 -17.14 -1.01
CA CYS A 53 37.10 -15.84 -1.51
C CYS A 53 38.34 -15.09 -2.03
N GLU A 54 38.31 -14.69 -3.30
CA GLU A 54 39.38 -13.88 -3.89
C GLU A 54 39.38 -12.44 -3.36
N MET A 55 38.22 -11.95 -2.90
CA MET A 55 38.09 -10.63 -2.27
C MET A 55 38.65 -10.64 -0.84
N PRO A 56 39.18 -9.50 -0.34
CA PRO A 56 39.58 -9.40 1.06
C PRO A 56 38.36 -9.52 1.98
N VAL A 57 38.48 -10.40 2.97
CA VAL A 57 37.47 -10.66 3.99
C VAL A 57 37.89 -10.03 5.31
N GLN A 58 37.05 -9.13 5.85
CA GLN A 58 37.32 -8.43 7.09
C GLN A 58 36.18 -8.64 8.10
N GLN A 59 36.51 -8.99 9.33
CA GLN A 59 35.57 -8.89 10.44
C GLN A 59 35.47 -7.43 10.94
N VAL A 60 34.25 -6.94 11.09
CA VAL A 60 34.00 -5.57 11.56
C VAL A 60 34.18 -5.50 13.08
N THR A 61 35.15 -4.74 13.56
CA THR A 61 35.42 -4.54 15.00
C THR A 61 35.22 -3.10 15.44
N GLU A 62 35.15 -2.17 14.50
CA GLU A 62 34.97 -0.74 14.70
C GLU A 62 34.22 -0.14 13.50
N THR A 63 33.94 1.15 13.55
CA THR A 63 33.30 1.84 12.42
C THR A 63 34.22 1.77 11.19
N VAL A 64 33.76 1.13 10.12
CA VAL A 64 34.56 0.92 8.91
C VAL A 64 33.85 1.48 7.68
N LYS A 65 34.62 2.10 6.79
CA LYS A 65 34.11 2.56 5.50
C LYS A 65 33.95 1.38 4.54
N LEU A 66 32.82 1.33 3.86
CA LEU A 66 32.52 0.33 2.84
C LEU A 66 33.33 0.63 1.57
N GLU A 67 34.02 -0.38 1.07
CA GLU A 67 34.82 -0.34 -0.15
C GLU A 67 34.34 -1.41 -1.14
N PRO A 68 34.45 -1.14 -2.45
CA PRO A 68 34.06 -2.11 -3.47
C PRO A 68 34.99 -3.32 -3.44
N ASN A 69 34.48 -4.48 -3.87
CA ASN A 69 35.20 -5.76 -3.95
C ASN A 69 35.75 -6.25 -2.61
N ARG A 70 35.00 -6.03 -1.52
CA ARG A 70 35.35 -6.49 -0.17
C ARG A 70 34.18 -7.17 0.51
N VAL A 71 34.51 -8.13 1.37
CA VAL A 71 33.55 -8.85 2.21
C VAL A 71 33.73 -8.45 3.66
N TYR A 72 32.66 -7.99 4.29
CA TYR A 72 32.60 -7.60 5.69
C TYR A 72 31.76 -8.61 6.48
N ILE A 73 32.26 -9.05 7.63
CA ILE A 73 31.56 -10.04 8.47
C ILE A 73 31.23 -9.41 9.83
N ILE A 74 29.99 -9.58 10.26
CA ILE A 74 29.53 -9.13 11.58
C ILE A 74 30.27 -9.88 12.71
N PRO A 75 30.68 -9.20 13.80
CA PRO A 75 31.22 -9.89 14.97
C PRO A 75 30.09 -10.59 15.76
N PRO A 76 30.41 -11.58 16.61
CA PRO A 76 29.43 -12.16 17.53
C PRO A 76 28.83 -11.12 18.45
N ALA A 77 27.58 -11.35 18.86
CA ALA A 77 26.89 -10.57 19.88
C ALA A 77 26.76 -9.06 19.61
N ALA A 78 26.73 -8.64 18.34
CA ALA A 78 26.53 -7.24 17.95
C ALA A 78 25.47 -7.10 16.86
N ASN A 79 24.85 -5.93 16.79
CA ASN A 79 24.06 -5.47 15.66
C ASN A 79 24.91 -4.59 14.75
N LEU A 80 24.65 -4.65 13.45
CA LEU A 80 25.35 -3.84 12.46
C LEU A 80 24.38 -2.83 11.84
N ASN A 81 24.78 -1.57 11.81
CA ASN A 81 24.05 -0.49 11.16
C ASN A 81 24.86 0.00 9.96
N THR A 82 24.17 0.28 8.85
CA THR A 82 24.72 1.12 7.79
C THR A 82 24.37 2.58 8.08
N ILE A 83 25.36 3.47 7.96
CA ILE A 83 25.19 4.92 8.06
C ILE A 83 26.03 5.54 6.94
N ASP A 84 25.37 6.16 5.97
CA ASP A 84 25.98 6.62 4.72
C ASP A 84 26.84 5.51 4.09
N THR A 85 28.15 5.74 3.96
CA THR A 85 29.11 4.79 3.40
C THR A 85 29.86 3.98 4.46
N HIS A 86 29.36 3.92 5.71
CA HIS A 86 30.05 3.26 6.83
C HIS A 86 29.19 2.18 7.47
N LEU A 87 29.86 1.14 7.97
CA LEU A 87 29.31 0.15 8.88
C LEU A 87 29.65 0.53 10.31
N ARG A 88 28.66 0.55 11.20
CA ARG A 88 28.82 0.86 12.62
C ARG A 88 28.21 -0.23 13.48
N LEU A 89 28.96 -0.67 14.49
CA LEU A 89 28.47 -1.62 15.49
C LEU A 89 27.53 -0.94 16.49
N SER A 90 26.51 -1.68 16.91
CA SER A 90 25.58 -1.30 17.96
C SER A 90 25.31 -2.51 18.87
N ASP A 91 24.90 -2.23 20.10
CA ASP A 91 24.62 -3.27 21.08
C ASP A 91 23.40 -4.11 20.66
N LEU A 92 23.40 -5.39 21.03
CA LEU A 92 22.24 -6.25 20.84
C LEU A 92 21.07 -5.79 21.72
N GLU A 93 19.86 -5.98 21.22
CA GLU A 93 18.68 -5.82 22.07
C GLU A 93 18.73 -6.80 23.26
N PRO A 94 18.38 -6.34 24.48
CA PRO A 94 18.51 -7.15 25.68
C PRO A 94 17.56 -8.35 25.71
N GLN A 95 16.49 -8.37 24.90
CA GLN A 95 15.53 -9.45 24.85
C GLN A 95 15.89 -10.50 23.76
N PRO A 96 16.09 -11.79 24.12
CA PRO A 96 16.57 -12.83 23.19
C PRO A 96 15.69 -13.07 21.96
N HIS A 97 14.37 -12.88 22.09
CA HIS A 97 13.38 -13.10 21.03
C HIS A 97 13.29 -11.94 20.03
N LYS A 98 13.98 -10.82 20.27
CA LYS A 98 14.08 -9.68 19.35
C LYS A 98 15.43 -9.60 18.61
N ARG A 99 16.29 -10.64 18.74
CA ARG A 99 17.62 -10.69 18.12
C ARG A 99 17.55 -11.11 16.64
N ALA A 100 16.71 -10.46 15.85
CA ALA A 100 16.63 -10.63 14.40
C ALA A 100 17.71 -9.76 13.73
N THR A 101 18.97 -10.21 13.81
CA THR A 101 20.14 -9.39 13.42
C THR A 101 20.18 -9.17 11.91
N VAL A 102 19.68 -10.12 11.12
CA VAL A 102 19.58 -10.00 9.67
C VAL A 102 18.51 -8.98 9.30
N ASP A 103 17.31 -9.10 9.87
CA ASP A 103 16.22 -8.13 9.64
C ASP A 103 16.62 -6.71 10.02
N HIS A 104 17.31 -6.55 11.15
CA HIS A 104 17.82 -5.26 11.61
C HIS A 104 18.81 -4.66 10.61
N PHE A 105 19.82 -5.43 10.19
CA PHE A 105 20.79 -4.95 9.22
C PHE A 105 20.15 -4.60 7.88
N PHE A 106 19.29 -5.47 7.34
CA PHE A 106 18.59 -5.24 6.07
C PHE A 106 17.69 -4.01 6.12
N ARG A 107 17.06 -3.71 7.26
CA ARG A 107 16.30 -2.47 7.47
C ARG A 107 17.20 -1.24 7.35
N THR A 108 18.34 -1.23 8.04
CA THR A 108 19.28 -0.10 7.92
C THR A 108 19.82 0.05 6.50
N LEU A 109 20.06 -1.07 5.82
CA LEU A 109 20.53 -1.09 4.44
C LEU A 109 19.49 -0.50 3.48
N ALA A 110 18.22 -0.83 3.68
CA ALA A 110 17.10 -0.27 2.95
C ALA A 110 16.98 1.26 3.16
N ASP A 111 17.11 1.72 4.41
CA ASP A 111 16.98 3.13 4.77
C ASP A 111 18.11 4.00 4.20
N THR A 112 19.33 3.44 4.09
CA THR A 112 20.54 4.24 3.79
C THR A 112 20.91 4.27 2.30
N HIS A 113 20.56 3.23 1.53
CA HIS A 113 21.10 3.03 0.17
C HIS A 113 20.07 3.13 -0.96
N ASP A 114 18.86 3.66 -0.71
CA ASP A 114 17.89 4.17 -1.71
C ASP A 114 17.68 3.31 -2.98
N GLY A 115 17.68 1.99 -2.83
CA GLY A 115 17.47 1.03 -3.93
C GLY A 115 18.73 0.45 -4.57
N HIS A 116 19.92 0.91 -4.19
CA HIS A 116 21.21 0.32 -4.56
C HIS A 116 21.65 -0.79 -3.58
N SER A 117 20.70 -1.62 -3.15
CA SER A 117 20.95 -2.72 -2.23
C SER A 117 20.45 -4.03 -2.79
N ILE A 118 21.18 -5.11 -2.50
CA ILE A 118 20.75 -6.48 -2.78
C ILE A 118 20.69 -7.21 -1.45
N GLY A 119 19.54 -7.75 -1.09
CA GLY A 119 19.36 -8.60 0.08
C GLY A 119 19.36 -10.07 -0.33
N VAL A 120 20.20 -10.88 0.30
CA VAL A 120 20.31 -12.32 0.03
C VAL A 120 20.03 -13.08 1.32
N VAL A 121 19.04 -13.96 1.33
CA VAL A 121 18.78 -14.90 2.43
C VAL A 121 19.21 -16.29 2.02
N LEU A 122 20.14 -16.88 2.78
CA LEU A 122 20.62 -18.25 2.60
C LEU A 122 20.00 -19.19 3.63
N THR A 123 20.46 -20.44 3.63
CA THR A 123 20.13 -21.48 4.61
C THR A 123 20.09 -20.97 6.06
N GLY A 124 19.09 -21.44 6.79
CA GLY A 124 18.93 -21.15 8.21
C GLY A 124 17.57 -21.54 8.77
N THR A 125 17.48 -21.57 10.09
CA THR A 125 16.23 -21.85 10.81
C THR A 125 15.47 -20.56 11.12
N GLY A 126 14.14 -20.67 11.25
CA GLY A 126 13.29 -19.51 11.51
C GLY A 126 13.07 -18.70 10.23
N SER A 127 13.12 -17.38 10.37
CA SER A 127 12.55 -16.44 9.38
C SER A 127 13.27 -15.08 9.37
N ASP A 128 14.31 -14.93 10.20
CA ASP A 128 15.16 -13.74 10.28
C ASP A 128 15.71 -13.41 8.88
N GLY A 129 15.51 -12.19 8.42
CA GLY A 129 15.77 -11.74 7.05
C GLY A 129 14.51 -11.55 6.22
N THR A 130 13.37 -12.16 6.57
CA THR A 130 12.11 -12.02 5.80
C THR A 130 11.59 -10.58 5.84
N LEU A 131 11.57 -9.96 7.02
CA LEU A 131 11.09 -8.59 7.18
C LEU A 131 12.12 -7.59 6.60
N GLY A 132 13.40 -7.88 6.75
CA GLY A 132 14.50 -7.12 6.17
C GLY A 132 14.45 -7.09 4.64
N LEU A 133 14.26 -8.25 3.99
CA LEU A 133 14.09 -8.33 2.54
C LEU A 133 12.87 -7.52 2.09
N ARG A 134 11.79 -7.52 2.88
CA ARG A 134 10.61 -6.69 2.61
C ARG A 134 10.97 -5.20 2.54
N TYR A 135 11.76 -4.71 3.50
CA TYR A 135 12.25 -3.32 3.50
C TYR A 135 13.21 -3.05 2.34
N ILE A 136 14.14 -3.96 2.02
CA ILE A 136 15.04 -3.80 0.85
C ILE A 136 14.24 -3.66 -0.44
N LYS A 137 13.26 -4.55 -0.65
CA LYS A 137 12.35 -4.48 -1.79
C LYS A 137 11.58 -3.17 -1.81
N GLU A 138 11.09 -2.69 -0.66
CA GLU A 138 10.45 -1.38 -0.53
C GLU A 138 11.39 -0.19 -0.81
N ALA A 139 12.67 -0.28 -0.48
CA ALA A 139 13.63 0.74 -0.85
C ALA A 139 13.95 0.74 -2.35
N GLY A 140 13.52 -0.28 -3.11
CA GLY A 140 13.84 -0.44 -4.53
C GLY A 140 15.02 -1.37 -4.80
N GLY A 141 15.59 -1.98 -3.76
CA GLY A 141 16.65 -2.97 -3.89
C GLY A 141 16.14 -4.33 -4.34
N VAL A 142 17.04 -5.23 -4.73
CA VAL A 142 16.73 -6.58 -5.24
C VAL A 142 16.82 -7.60 -4.12
N THR A 143 15.92 -8.58 -4.09
CA THR A 143 15.89 -9.62 -3.06
C THR A 143 16.04 -11.02 -3.64
N ILE A 144 16.93 -11.81 -3.04
CA ILE A 144 17.27 -13.16 -3.49
C ILE A 144 17.16 -14.10 -2.29
N ALA A 145 16.60 -15.28 -2.48
CA ALA A 145 16.67 -16.37 -1.51
C ALA A 145 17.31 -17.61 -2.13
N GLN A 146 18.07 -18.33 -1.33
CA GLN A 146 18.50 -19.68 -1.67
C GLN A 146 17.29 -20.57 -1.93
N ASP A 147 17.39 -21.42 -2.96
CA ASP A 147 16.39 -22.46 -3.21
C ASP A 147 16.17 -23.30 -1.93
N PRO A 148 14.95 -23.29 -1.34
CA PRO A 148 14.63 -24.09 -0.17
C PRO A 148 14.90 -25.59 -0.35
N GLY A 149 14.91 -26.10 -1.59
CA GLY A 149 15.22 -27.49 -1.90
C GLY A 149 16.72 -27.85 -1.82
N GLU A 150 17.62 -26.86 -1.91
CA GLU A 150 19.08 -27.05 -1.77
C GLU A 150 19.58 -26.66 -0.36
N ALA A 151 18.82 -25.82 0.35
CA ALA A 151 19.20 -25.34 1.67
C ALA A 151 19.31 -26.48 2.70
N GLU A 152 20.41 -26.50 3.47
CA GLU A 152 20.58 -27.45 4.58
C GLU A 152 19.46 -27.28 5.63
N TYR A 153 19.08 -26.02 5.86
CA TYR A 153 17.91 -25.62 6.65
C TYR A 153 17.07 -24.65 5.81
N ASP A 154 15.85 -25.05 5.49
CA ASP A 154 15.00 -24.35 4.53
C ASP A 154 14.10 -23.28 5.16
N GLY A 155 14.09 -23.14 6.50
CA GLY A 155 13.18 -22.24 7.23
C GLY A 155 13.26 -20.79 6.77
N MET A 156 14.46 -20.19 6.84
CA MET A 156 14.69 -18.80 6.44
C MET A 156 14.31 -18.53 4.97
N PRO A 157 14.86 -19.28 3.98
CA PRO A 157 14.51 -19.04 2.57
C PRO A 157 13.04 -19.32 2.27
N ARG A 158 12.44 -20.39 2.83
CA ARG A 158 11.02 -20.71 2.64
C ARG A 158 10.11 -19.60 3.19
N SER A 159 10.43 -19.08 4.38
CA SER A 159 9.70 -17.96 4.98
C SER A 159 9.69 -16.74 4.07
N ALA A 160 10.86 -16.35 3.55
CA ALA A 160 10.97 -15.22 2.63
C ALA A 160 10.18 -15.43 1.32
N VAL A 161 10.21 -16.64 0.75
CA VAL A 161 9.46 -16.98 -0.46
C VAL A 161 7.96 -16.93 -0.22
N VAL A 162 7.47 -17.57 0.85
CA VAL A 162 6.03 -17.57 1.21
C VAL A 162 5.53 -16.16 1.53
N ALA A 163 6.38 -15.32 2.12
CA ALA A 163 6.04 -13.93 2.39
C ALA A 163 5.87 -13.09 1.11
N GLY A 164 6.33 -13.57 -0.05
CA GLY A 164 6.27 -12.87 -1.34
C GLY A 164 7.29 -11.74 -1.47
N VAL A 165 8.36 -11.77 -0.67
CA VAL A 165 9.35 -10.69 -0.58
C VAL A 165 10.63 -10.98 -1.36
N VAL A 166 10.69 -12.10 -2.08
CA VAL A 166 11.85 -12.57 -2.86
C VAL A 166 11.59 -12.37 -4.35
N ASP A 167 12.57 -11.82 -5.08
CA ASP A 167 12.52 -11.67 -6.53
C ASP A 167 13.08 -12.90 -7.26
N PHE A 168 14.17 -13.46 -6.74
CA PHE A 168 14.80 -14.64 -7.30
C PHE A 168 14.99 -15.74 -6.25
N VAL A 169 14.51 -16.94 -6.56
CA VAL A 169 14.78 -18.16 -5.80
C VAL A 169 15.76 -18.98 -6.63
N LEU A 170 16.99 -19.11 -6.14
CA LEU A 170 18.09 -19.64 -6.94
C LEU A 170 18.97 -20.61 -6.12
N PRO A 171 19.56 -21.62 -6.78
CA PRO A 171 20.66 -22.38 -6.20
C PRO A 171 21.86 -21.49 -5.87
N ILE A 172 22.68 -21.86 -4.88
CA ILE A 172 23.78 -21.00 -4.38
C ILE A 172 24.72 -20.52 -5.49
N GLU A 173 25.13 -21.42 -6.39
CA GLU A 173 26.03 -21.07 -7.50
C GLU A 173 25.41 -20.01 -8.43
N ARG A 174 24.10 -20.11 -8.67
CA ARG A 174 23.35 -19.15 -9.48
C ARG A 174 23.12 -17.82 -8.76
N ILE A 175 23.09 -17.81 -7.42
CA ILE A 175 23.05 -16.55 -6.66
C ILE A 175 24.29 -15.72 -6.95
N ALA A 176 25.48 -16.34 -6.95
CA ALA A 176 26.73 -15.61 -7.23
C ALA A 176 26.73 -14.97 -8.63
N GLU A 177 26.34 -15.76 -9.64
CA GLU A 177 26.21 -15.28 -11.02
C GLU A 177 25.20 -14.12 -11.12
N GLU A 178 24.05 -14.26 -10.47
CA GLU A 178 22.98 -13.27 -10.54
C GLU A 178 23.36 -11.97 -9.84
N VAL A 179 23.98 -12.06 -8.65
CA VAL A 179 24.48 -10.88 -7.94
C VAL A 179 25.51 -10.15 -8.80
N ALA A 180 26.49 -10.86 -9.38
CA ALA A 180 27.49 -10.25 -10.26
C ALA A 180 26.88 -9.62 -11.52
N ARG A 181 25.78 -10.21 -12.04
CA ARG A 181 25.04 -9.66 -13.18
C ARG A 181 24.29 -8.37 -12.80
N LEU A 182 23.60 -8.38 -11.67
CA LEU A 182 22.83 -7.23 -11.17
C LEU A 182 23.71 -6.04 -10.77
N THR A 183 24.96 -6.27 -10.35
CA THR A 183 25.91 -5.20 -10.03
C THR A 183 26.54 -4.58 -11.27
N ARG A 184 26.56 -5.29 -12.40
CA ARG A 184 27.10 -4.80 -13.69
C ARG A 184 26.07 -4.00 -14.50
N VAL A 185 24.80 -4.36 -14.40
CA VAL A 185 23.71 -3.66 -15.08
C VAL A 185 23.21 -2.54 -14.18
N GLU A 186 23.70 -1.31 -14.42
CA GLU A 186 23.15 -0.11 -13.79
C GLU A 186 22.19 0.57 -14.76
N PRO A 187 20.86 0.57 -14.49
CA PRO A 187 19.92 1.29 -15.31
C PRO A 187 20.35 2.76 -15.45
N GLN A 188 20.39 3.27 -16.68
CA GLN A 188 20.74 4.67 -17.02
C GLN A 188 19.56 5.61 -16.72
N LEU A 189 18.87 5.38 -15.61
CA LEU A 189 17.71 6.12 -15.17
C LEU A 189 18.07 6.86 -13.88
N ARG A 190 18.41 8.13 -14.00
CA ARG A 190 18.63 8.99 -12.84
C ARG A 190 17.28 9.26 -12.15
N VAL A 191 17.16 8.83 -10.90
CA VAL A 191 16.04 9.23 -10.02
C VAL A 191 16.33 10.66 -9.53
N PRO A 192 15.49 11.65 -9.88
CA PRO A 192 15.67 13.00 -9.35
C PRO A 192 15.30 13.03 -7.85
N PRO A 193 15.98 13.86 -7.04
CA PRO A 193 15.53 14.19 -5.69
C PRO A 193 14.08 14.72 -5.68
N ASP A 194 13.40 14.57 -4.54
CA ASP A 194 12.06 15.12 -4.32
C ASP A 194 12.04 16.64 -4.59
N GLY A 195 11.32 17.06 -5.64
CA GLY A 195 11.14 18.47 -6.02
C GLY A 195 11.94 18.92 -7.24
N GLU A 196 12.84 18.11 -7.79
CA GLU A 196 13.49 18.39 -9.07
C GLU A 196 12.62 17.95 -10.27
N GLU A 197 12.65 18.75 -11.34
CA GLU A 197 11.96 18.41 -12.59
C GLU A 197 12.74 17.36 -13.38
N LEU A 198 12.01 16.39 -13.96
CA LEU A 198 12.56 15.48 -14.93
C LEU A 198 12.89 16.23 -16.22
N ASN A 199 13.87 15.74 -16.97
CA ASN A 199 14.05 16.18 -18.34
C ASN A 199 12.74 15.94 -19.14
N GLU A 200 12.51 16.74 -20.19
CA GLU A 200 11.25 16.68 -20.94
C GLU A 200 11.02 15.31 -21.59
N ASP A 201 12.09 14.61 -21.96
CA ASP A 201 12.02 13.32 -22.63
C ASP A 201 11.62 12.19 -21.66
N HIS A 202 12.25 12.08 -20.47
CA HIS A 202 11.82 11.13 -19.44
C HIS A 202 10.41 11.45 -18.95
N SER A 203 10.06 12.74 -18.83
CA SER A 203 8.68 13.13 -18.49
C SER A 203 7.69 12.59 -19.53
N ARG A 204 7.98 12.74 -20.84
CA ARG A 204 7.13 12.21 -21.92
C ARG A 204 7.07 10.68 -21.92
N LEU A 205 8.17 9.99 -21.63
CA LEU A 205 8.19 8.52 -21.54
C LEU A 205 7.40 8.02 -20.33
N LEU A 206 7.56 8.68 -19.18
CA LEU A 206 6.84 8.33 -17.95
C LEU A 206 5.33 8.47 -18.12
N HIS A 207 4.85 9.53 -18.78
CA HIS A 207 3.43 9.66 -19.12
C HIS A 207 2.92 8.50 -20.01
N LYS A 208 3.74 8.02 -20.95
CA LYS A 208 3.38 6.86 -21.78
C LYS A 208 3.34 5.57 -20.96
N ILE A 209 4.24 5.40 -19.99
CA ILE A 209 4.22 4.27 -19.06
C ILE A 209 2.94 4.31 -18.21
N PHE A 210 2.58 5.48 -17.66
CA PHE A 210 1.32 5.65 -16.93
C PHE A 210 0.09 5.33 -17.77
N ALA A 211 0.07 5.76 -19.03
CA ALA A 211 -1.01 5.42 -19.95
C ALA A 211 -1.11 3.90 -20.18
N GLN A 212 0.01 3.19 -20.29
CA GLN A 212 0.03 1.72 -20.41
C GLN A 212 -0.55 1.06 -19.16
N ILE A 213 -0.08 1.44 -17.97
CA ILE A 213 -0.59 0.92 -16.70
C ILE A 213 -2.09 1.19 -16.60
N ARG A 214 -2.52 2.45 -16.76
CA ARG A 214 -3.92 2.85 -16.68
C ARG A 214 -4.82 2.10 -17.66
N SER A 215 -4.37 1.89 -18.89
CA SER A 215 -5.17 1.17 -19.90
C SER A 215 -5.45 -0.29 -19.52
N ARG A 216 -4.61 -0.89 -18.67
CA ARG A 216 -4.71 -2.31 -18.30
C ARG A 216 -5.22 -2.56 -16.89
N THR A 217 -4.88 -1.69 -15.96
CA THR A 217 -5.23 -1.85 -14.54
C THR A 217 -6.36 -0.91 -14.11
N GLY A 218 -6.62 0.16 -14.89
CA GLY A 218 -7.59 1.19 -14.53
C GLY A 218 -7.07 2.20 -13.49
N HIS A 219 -5.83 2.04 -13.00
CA HIS A 219 -5.23 2.90 -11.99
C HIS A 219 -4.31 3.96 -12.61
N ASP A 220 -4.38 5.17 -12.07
CA ASP A 220 -3.56 6.30 -12.53
C ASP A 220 -2.51 6.66 -11.48
N PHE A 221 -1.23 6.58 -11.87
CA PHE A 221 -0.08 6.91 -11.02
C PHE A 221 0.49 8.30 -11.32
N SER A 222 -0.15 9.11 -12.19
CA SER A 222 0.33 10.47 -12.50
C SER A 222 0.39 11.39 -11.27
N GLN A 223 -0.43 11.08 -10.26
CA GLN A 223 -0.59 11.81 -9.01
C GLN A 223 0.39 11.36 -7.91
N TYR A 224 1.19 10.31 -8.18
CA TYR A 224 2.22 9.83 -7.27
C TYR A 224 3.49 10.67 -7.40
N LYS A 225 4.32 10.66 -6.35
CA LYS A 225 5.64 11.26 -6.37
C LYS A 225 6.49 10.60 -7.44
N ARG A 226 7.09 11.43 -8.29
CA ARG A 226 7.91 10.97 -9.41
C ARG A 226 9.12 10.16 -8.95
N SER A 227 9.80 10.58 -7.90
CA SER A 227 10.94 9.87 -7.30
C SER A 227 10.57 8.42 -6.92
N THR A 228 9.47 8.24 -6.19
CA THR A 228 8.95 6.92 -5.80
C THR A 228 8.68 6.04 -7.01
N VAL A 229 7.94 6.55 -8.00
CA VAL A 229 7.61 5.80 -9.22
C VAL A 229 8.87 5.44 -10.00
N MET A 230 9.78 6.40 -10.17
CA MET A 230 11.02 6.23 -10.94
C MET A 230 11.91 5.16 -10.31
N ARG A 231 12.00 5.10 -8.99
CA ARG A 231 12.73 4.06 -8.26
C ARG A 231 12.16 2.66 -8.52
N ARG A 232 10.82 2.52 -8.59
CA ARG A 232 10.16 1.26 -8.95
C ARG A 232 10.40 0.86 -10.39
N ILE A 233 10.32 1.82 -11.31
CA ILE A 233 10.66 1.59 -12.71
C ILE A 233 12.11 1.16 -12.86
N GLN A 234 13.05 1.85 -12.19
CA GLN A 234 14.47 1.52 -12.20
C GLN A 234 14.74 0.11 -11.69
N ARG A 235 14.06 -0.28 -10.61
CA ARG A 235 14.13 -1.64 -10.06
C ARG A 235 13.62 -2.69 -11.05
N ARG A 236 12.44 -2.48 -11.65
CA ARG A 236 11.92 -3.39 -12.68
C ARG A 236 12.83 -3.47 -13.90
N MET A 237 13.40 -2.35 -14.32
CA MET A 237 14.42 -2.29 -15.35
C MET A 237 15.65 -3.15 -14.99
N GLN A 238 16.11 -3.10 -13.74
CA GLN A 238 17.23 -3.93 -13.26
C GLN A 238 16.87 -5.43 -13.29
N LEU A 239 15.68 -5.79 -12.81
CA LEU A 239 15.17 -7.17 -12.83
C LEU A 239 15.01 -7.74 -14.24
N GLN A 240 14.67 -6.89 -15.20
CA GLN A 240 14.48 -7.26 -16.62
C GLN A 240 15.73 -7.01 -17.48
N HIS A 241 16.82 -6.53 -16.88
CA HIS A 241 18.09 -6.19 -17.55
C HIS A 241 17.93 -5.20 -18.70
N VAL A 242 17.10 -4.17 -18.48
CA VAL A 242 16.85 -3.10 -19.44
C VAL A 242 17.55 -1.83 -18.97
N GLU A 243 18.48 -1.32 -19.78
CA GLU A 243 19.33 -0.20 -19.38
C GLU A 243 18.66 1.17 -19.51
N SER A 244 17.73 1.34 -20.47
CA SER A 244 17.13 2.65 -20.80
C SER A 244 15.61 2.65 -20.67
N LEU A 245 15.03 3.79 -20.28
CA LEU A 245 13.59 3.94 -20.10
C LEU A 245 12.79 3.73 -21.40
N GLU A 246 13.38 4.10 -22.53
CA GLU A 246 12.81 3.93 -23.88
C GLU A 246 12.61 2.45 -24.20
N ARG A 247 13.66 1.65 -24.00
CA ARG A 247 13.61 0.19 -24.16
C ARG A 247 12.64 -0.45 -23.20
N TYR A 248 12.54 0.07 -21.99
CA TYR A 248 11.60 -0.45 -21.01
C TYR A 248 10.15 -0.17 -21.42
N LEU A 249 9.86 1.00 -22.00
CA LEU A 249 8.56 1.29 -22.58
C LEU A 249 8.22 0.38 -23.78
N GLU A 250 9.20 0.04 -24.62
CA GLU A 250 9.03 -0.97 -25.68
C GLU A 250 8.69 -2.34 -25.08
N PHE A 251 9.46 -2.76 -24.08
CA PHE A 251 9.24 -4.02 -23.37
C PHE A 251 7.85 -4.11 -22.72
N LEU A 252 7.35 -3.03 -22.10
CA LEU A 252 6.00 -2.96 -21.53
C LEU A 252 4.89 -3.10 -22.58
N ARG A 253 5.14 -2.70 -23.83
CA ARG A 253 4.14 -2.85 -24.92
C ARG A 253 4.02 -4.31 -25.34
N ASP A 254 5.15 -5.00 -25.42
CA ASP A 254 5.24 -6.37 -25.93
C ASP A 254 4.93 -7.40 -24.83
N ASN A 255 5.30 -7.12 -23.58
CA ASN A 255 5.12 -8.03 -22.45
C ASN A 255 3.94 -7.61 -21.58
N ARG A 256 2.90 -8.45 -21.56
CA ARG A 256 1.69 -8.12 -20.80
C ARG A 256 1.81 -8.33 -19.30
N ASP A 257 2.62 -9.30 -18.90
CA ASP A 257 2.80 -9.64 -17.49
C ASP A 257 3.68 -8.60 -16.81
N GLU A 258 4.66 -8.02 -17.52
CA GLU A 258 5.47 -6.92 -16.97
C GLU A 258 4.64 -5.70 -16.56
N VAL A 259 3.55 -5.36 -17.29
CA VAL A 259 2.69 -4.24 -16.90
C VAL A 259 2.00 -4.52 -15.55
N ARG A 260 1.65 -5.78 -15.28
CA ARG A 260 1.05 -6.20 -14.01
C ARG A 260 2.12 -6.23 -12.91
N ASP A 261 3.30 -6.74 -13.21
CA ASP A 261 4.40 -6.76 -12.24
C ASP A 261 4.88 -5.36 -11.86
N LEU A 262 4.95 -4.43 -12.83
CA LEU A 262 5.24 -3.03 -12.55
C LEU A 262 4.13 -2.39 -11.70
N PHE A 263 2.87 -2.72 -11.98
CA PHE A 263 1.75 -2.26 -11.17
C PHE A 263 1.86 -2.77 -9.73
N ASP A 264 2.12 -4.07 -9.53
CA ASP A 264 2.28 -4.66 -8.21
C ASP A 264 3.50 -4.07 -7.47
N ASP A 265 4.63 -3.82 -8.16
CA ASP A 265 5.83 -3.22 -7.56
C ASP A 265 5.63 -1.72 -7.19
N LEU A 266 4.71 -1.02 -7.88
CA LEU A 266 4.29 0.33 -7.51
C LEU A 266 3.40 0.35 -6.25
N LEU A 267 2.71 -0.74 -5.93
CA LEU A 267 1.89 -0.87 -4.73
C LEU A 267 2.75 -1.39 -3.58
N ILE A 268 3.23 -0.47 -2.75
CA ILE A 268 4.13 -0.79 -1.64
C ILE A 268 3.31 -1.33 -0.47
N THR A 269 3.48 -2.62 -0.15
CA THR A 269 2.60 -3.36 0.78
C THR A 269 3.23 -3.64 2.14
N VAL A 270 4.29 -2.93 2.54
CA VAL A 270 5.00 -3.23 3.79
C VAL A 270 4.20 -2.79 5.00
N THR A 271 3.87 -3.74 5.86
CA THR A 271 3.16 -3.51 7.11
C THR A 271 3.56 -4.56 8.15
N GLU A 272 3.29 -4.23 9.42
CA GLU A 272 3.52 -5.10 10.58
C GLU A 272 2.49 -4.77 11.68
N PHE A 273 2.21 -5.74 12.55
CA PHE A 273 1.35 -5.50 13.71
C PHE A 273 1.97 -4.45 14.61
N PHE A 274 1.14 -3.51 15.08
CA PHE A 274 1.55 -2.43 15.99
C PHE A 274 2.74 -1.58 15.49
N ARG A 275 2.85 -1.39 14.17
CA ARG A 275 3.89 -0.56 13.52
C ARG A 275 3.99 0.83 14.16
N ASP A 276 5.21 1.26 14.48
CA ASP A 276 5.50 2.42 15.32
C ASP A 276 4.81 2.31 16.70
N GLN A 277 5.38 1.48 17.58
CA GLN A 277 4.81 1.14 18.88
C GLN A 277 4.24 2.33 19.67
N HIS A 278 4.97 3.45 19.72
CA HIS A 278 4.54 4.67 20.42
C HIS A 278 3.22 5.28 19.88
N VAL A 279 2.91 5.10 18.60
CA VAL A 279 1.63 5.53 18.01
C VAL A 279 0.49 4.66 18.53
N PHE A 280 0.70 3.34 18.61
CA PHE A 280 -0.30 2.41 19.13
C PHE A 280 -0.49 2.53 20.65
N GLU A 281 0.55 2.88 21.41
CA GLU A 281 0.43 3.26 22.82
C GLU A 281 -0.45 4.52 22.98
N CYS A 282 -0.22 5.54 22.15
CA CYS A 282 -1.09 6.72 22.15
C CYS A 282 -2.54 6.39 21.74
N LEU A 283 -2.72 5.43 20.82
CA LEU A 283 -4.04 4.95 20.44
C LEU A 283 -4.75 4.28 21.62
N GLU A 284 -4.07 3.35 22.27
CA GLU A 284 -4.56 2.58 23.42
C GLU A 284 -4.91 3.48 24.61
N ASP A 285 -4.03 4.41 24.97
CA ASP A 285 -4.18 5.21 26.20
C ASP A 285 -5.14 6.39 26.06
N LYS A 286 -5.23 6.98 24.86
CA LYS A 286 -5.92 8.27 24.66
C LYS A 286 -7.03 8.21 23.63
N VAL A 287 -6.74 7.71 22.43
CA VAL A 287 -7.65 7.84 21.28
C VAL A 287 -8.81 6.87 21.39
N ILE A 288 -8.52 5.59 21.60
CA ILE A 288 -9.51 4.51 21.64
C ILE A 288 -10.48 4.69 22.80
N PRO A 289 -10.05 4.92 24.07
CA PRO A 289 -10.98 5.16 25.18
C PRO A 289 -11.94 6.32 24.91
N ALA A 290 -11.42 7.41 24.32
CA ALA A 290 -12.22 8.58 24.00
C ALA A 290 -13.20 8.38 22.83
N LEU A 291 -13.18 7.24 22.12
CA LEU A 291 -14.24 6.87 21.16
C LEU A 291 -15.47 6.26 21.85
N PHE A 292 -15.30 5.72 23.06
CA PHE A 292 -16.37 5.10 23.84
C PHE A 292 -17.10 6.10 24.75
N GLU A 293 -16.54 7.29 24.97
CA GLU A 293 -17.15 8.33 25.78
C GLU A 293 -18.56 8.69 25.31
N GLY A 294 -19.55 8.52 26.19
CA GLY A 294 -20.95 8.84 25.90
C GLY A 294 -21.64 7.93 24.89
N LYS A 295 -21.00 6.83 24.47
CA LYS A 295 -21.61 5.84 23.58
C LYS A 295 -22.37 4.80 24.38
N THR A 296 -23.53 4.44 23.87
CA THR A 296 -24.41 3.41 24.43
C THR A 296 -24.44 2.17 23.55
N SER A 297 -25.12 1.11 24.00
CA SER A 297 -25.35 -0.10 23.20
C SER A 297 -26.12 0.11 21.89
N ASN A 298 -26.79 1.25 21.71
CA ASN A 298 -27.46 1.63 20.45
C ASN A 298 -26.54 2.33 19.45
N ASP A 299 -25.39 2.81 19.92
CA ASP A 299 -24.44 3.53 19.10
C ASP A 299 -23.50 2.59 18.34
N ARG A 300 -22.80 3.17 17.38
CA ARG A 300 -21.77 2.50 16.61
C ARG A 300 -20.47 3.29 16.67
N ILE A 301 -19.36 2.57 16.68
CA ILE A 301 -18.01 3.11 16.48
C ILE A 301 -17.53 2.58 15.13
N ARG A 302 -17.29 3.50 14.19
CA ARG A 302 -16.87 3.18 12.83
C ARG A 302 -15.46 3.69 12.60
N VAL A 303 -14.58 2.76 12.27
CA VAL A 303 -13.17 3.03 12.01
C VAL A 303 -12.84 2.70 10.56
N TRP A 304 -11.99 3.50 9.92
CA TRP A 304 -11.49 3.23 8.59
C TRP A 304 -9.95 3.21 8.56
N SER A 305 -9.35 2.05 8.26
CA SER A 305 -7.93 1.89 7.94
C SER A 305 -7.76 1.94 6.42
N VAL A 306 -7.08 2.99 5.94
CA VAL A 306 -6.82 3.28 4.53
C VAL A 306 -5.40 2.82 4.18
N GLY A 307 -5.27 2.00 3.13
CA GLY A 307 -4.00 1.36 2.78
C GLY A 307 -3.64 0.24 3.73
N CYS A 308 -4.62 -0.63 4.03
CA CYS A 308 -4.45 -1.65 5.07
C CYS A 308 -3.45 -2.76 4.71
N SER A 309 -2.99 -2.82 3.46
CA SER A 309 -2.12 -3.86 2.93
C SER A 309 -2.62 -5.26 3.33
N THR A 310 -1.77 -6.08 3.95
CA THR A 310 -2.05 -7.46 4.37
C THR A 310 -2.85 -7.56 5.68
N GLY A 311 -3.37 -6.44 6.20
CA GLY A 311 -4.37 -6.40 7.27
C GLY A 311 -3.84 -6.20 8.69
N GLU A 312 -2.52 -6.20 8.90
CA GLU A 312 -1.91 -6.09 10.23
C GLU A 312 -2.37 -4.83 10.98
N GLU A 313 -2.41 -3.66 10.33
CA GLU A 313 -2.89 -2.43 10.95
C GLU A 313 -4.37 -2.51 11.36
N ALA A 314 -5.23 -2.99 10.45
CA ALA A 314 -6.66 -3.12 10.70
C ALA A 314 -6.94 -4.08 11.87
N TYR A 315 -6.19 -5.17 11.96
CA TYR A 315 -6.28 -6.12 13.08
C TYR A 315 -5.72 -5.56 14.38
N SER A 316 -4.61 -4.83 14.37
CA SER A 316 -4.10 -4.13 15.56
C SER A 316 -5.15 -3.17 16.13
N ILE A 317 -5.82 -2.39 15.27
CA ILE A 317 -6.89 -1.48 15.70
C ILE A 317 -8.09 -2.25 16.25
N ALA A 318 -8.50 -3.33 15.57
CA ALA A 318 -9.62 -4.17 16.04
C ALA A 318 -9.34 -4.79 17.42
N ILE A 319 -8.10 -5.21 17.67
CA ILE A 319 -7.67 -5.73 18.98
C ILE A 319 -7.80 -4.64 20.06
N LEU A 320 -7.29 -3.42 19.80
CA LEU A 320 -7.41 -2.31 20.75
C LEU A 320 -8.88 -1.96 21.05
N LEU A 321 -9.74 -1.94 20.04
CA LEU A 321 -11.18 -1.70 20.23
C LEU A 321 -11.84 -2.80 21.07
N LEU A 322 -11.44 -4.06 20.91
CA LEU A 322 -11.97 -5.17 21.70
C LEU A 322 -11.49 -5.13 23.15
N GLU A 323 -10.23 -4.78 23.39
CA GLU A 323 -9.70 -4.60 24.74
C GLU A 323 -10.44 -3.46 25.46
N GLU A 324 -10.67 -2.34 24.78
CA GLU A 324 -11.43 -1.25 25.38
C GLU A 324 -12.90 -1.62 25.60
N LEU A 325 -13.57 -2.24 24.62
CA LEU A 325 -14.96 -2.71 24.75
C LEU A 325 -15.17 -3.62 25.97
N SER A 326 -14.15 -4.39 26.37
CA SER A 326 -14.21 -5.29 27.53
C SER A 326 -14.32 -4.55 28.87
N LYS A 327 -13.93 -3.27 28.93
CA LYS A 327 -13.96 -2.41 30.12
C LYS A 327 -15.31 -1.73 30.33
N HIS A 328 -16.20 -1.74 29.33
CA HIS A 328 -17.49 -1.06 29.36
C HIS A 328 -18.66 -2.04 29.52
N GLU A 329 -19.62 -1.69 30.38
CA GLU A 329 -20.87 -2.44 30.54
C GLU A 329 -21.78 -2.27 29.32
N GLU A 330 -21.89 -1.04 28.82
CA GLU A 330 -22.60 -0.73 27.59
C GLU A 330 -21.68 -0.93 26.38
N ARG A 331 -22.09 -1.85 25.48
CA ARG A 331 -21.27 -2.29 24.37
C ARG A 331 -21.78 -1.73 23.04
N PRO A 332 -21.21 -0.61 22.54
CA PRO A 332 -21.55 -0.12 21.21
C PRO A 332 -21.13 -1.12 20.13
N ARG A 333 -21.77 -1.03 18.95
CA ARG A 333 -21.39 -1.86 17.81
C ARG A 333 -20.09 -1.38 17.19
N LEU A 334 -19.12 -2.26 17.07
CA LEU A 334 -17.83 -1.95 16.45
C LEU A 334 -17.82 -2.38 14.99
N GLN A 335 -17.31 -1.51 14.11
CA GLN A 335 -17.08 -1.84 12.71
C GLN A 335 -15.79 -1.19 12.22
N VAL A 336 -14.86 -2.02 11.76
CA VAL A 336 -13.62 -1.57 11.12
C VAL A 336 -13.73 -1.81 9.62
N PHE A 337 -13.60 -0.75 8.83
CA PHE A 337 -13.44 -0.82 7.39
C PHE A 337 -11.94 -0.79 7.09
N ALA A 338 -11.46 -1.71 6.26
CA ALA A 338 -10.07 -1.80 5.86
C ALA A 338 -10.02 -1.85 4.34
N SER A 339 -9.27 -0.95 3.72
CA SER A 339 -9.28 -0.85 2.26
C SER A 339 -7.90 -0.63 1.66
N ASP A 340 -7.68 -1.22 0.49
CA ASP A 340 -6.41 -1.15 -0.24
C ASP A 340 -6.67 -1.25 -1.76
N LEU A 341 -5.66 -0.93 -2.57
CA LEU A 341 -5.66 -1.15 -4.01
C LEU A 341 -5.20 -2.56 -4.39
N HIS A 342 -4.41 -3.21 -3.54
CA HIS A 342 -3.75 -4.48 -3.86
C HIS A 342 -4.62 -5.68 -3.44
N GLU A 343 -5.34 -6.27 -4.41
CA GLU A 343 -6.28 -7.38 -4.16
C GLU A 343 -5.60 -8.63 -3.56
N ARG A 344 -4.33 -8.90 -3.91
CA ARG A 344 -3.57 -10.00 -3.31
C ARG A 344 -3.31 -9.76 -1.81
N SER A 345 -2.98 -8.53 -1.43
CA SER A 345 -2.83 -8.16 -0.01
C SER A 345 -4.17 -8.28 0.73
N LEU A 346 -5.26 -7.80 0.14
CA LEU A 346 -6.61 -7.94 0.71
C LEU A 346 -7.02 -9.40 0.88
N SER A 347 -6.65 -10.27 -0.05
CA SER A 347 -6.94 -11.70 0.05
C SER A 347 -6.21 -12.33 1.25
N ARG A 348 -4.92 -12.03 1.43
CA ARG A 348 -4.15 -12.45 2.62
C ARG A 348 -4.74 -11.88 3.92
N ALA A 349 -5.16 -10.62 3.90
CA ALA A 349 -5.80 -9.97 5.03
C ALA A 349 -7.10 -10.69 5.42
N ARG A 350 -7.95 -11.06 4.45
CA ARG A 350 -9.20 -11.81 4.71
C ARG A 350 -8.94 -13.21 5.28
N GLU A 351 -7.89 -13.89 4.84
CA GLU A 351 -7.49 -15.19 5.41
C GLU A 351 -7.09 -15.05 6.88
N GLY A 352 -6.36 -13.96 7.19
CA GLY A 352 -5.90 -13.63 8.53
C GLY A 352 -4.86 -14.62 9.06
N ILE A 353 -4.01 -15.14 8.17
CA ILE A 353 -2.93 -16.07 8.49
C ILE A 353 -1.60 -15.32 8.41
N TYR A 354 -0.87 -15.34 9.52
CA TYR A 354 0.39 -14.63 9.69
C TYR A 354 1.44 -15.57 10.24
N PRO A 355 2.73 -15.33 9.97
CA PRO A 355 3.78 -16.25 10.37
C PRO A 355 4.12 -16.06 11.88
N LEU A 356 4.89 -16.96 12.49
CA LEU A 356 5.09 -16.98 13.96
C LEU A 356 5.79 -15.74 14.53
N GLU A 357 6.44 -14.98 13.65
CA GLU A 357 7.27 -13.80 13.95
C GLU A 357 6.43 -12.64 14.43
N ILE A 358 5.13 -12.62 14.17
CA ILE A 358 4.26 -11.57 14.74
C ILE A 358 4.37 -11.52 16.27
N SER A 359 4.85 -12.59 16.92
CA SER A 359 5.16 -12.63 18.35
C SER A 359 6.25 -11.65 18.82
N THR A 360 7.05 -11.08 17.93
CA THR A 360 8.00 -10.01 18.27
C THR A 360 7.29 -8.68 18.50
N ASN A 361 6.19 -8.44 17.80
CA ASN A 361 5.48 -7.17 17.75
C ASN A 361 4.13 -7.21 18.50
N VAL A 362 3.54 -8.41 18.66
CA VAL A 362 2.27 -8.62 19.35
C VAL A 362 2.56 -9.12 20.77
N PRO A 363 2.03 -8.45 21.83
CA PRO A 363 2.14 -8.92 23.20
C PRO A 363 1.64 -10.37 23.37
N ALA A 364 2.34 -11.17 24.17
CA ALA A 364 2.03 -12.59 24.37
C ALA A 364 0.60 -12.85 24.88
N GLU A 365 0.07 -11.93 25.70
CA GLU A 365 -1.30 -11.99 26.19
C GLU A 365 -2.33 -11.85 25.07
N TRP A 366 -2.10 -10.91 24.14
CA TRP A 366 -2.96 -10.69 22.98
C TRP A 366 -2.82 -11.82 21.96
N LEU A 367 -1.63 -12.37 21.76
CA LEU A 367 -1.46 -13.59 20.94
C LEU A 367 -2.32 -14.74 21.45
N LYS A 368 -2.30 -14.99 22.77
CA LYS A 368 -3.09 -16.06 23.37
C LYS A 368 -4.59 -15.82 23.25
N ARG A 369 -5.03 -14.56 23.36
CA ARG A 369 -6.45 -14.18 23.34
C ARG A 369 -7.04 -14.11 21.93
N TYR A 370 -6.35 -13.49 20.99
CA TYR A 370 -6.89 -13.09 19.68
C TYR A 370 -6.38 -13.92 18.50
N PHE A 371 -5.43 -14.83 18.72
CA PHE A 371 -4.91 -15.70 17.68
C PHE A 371 -5.07 -17.18 18.07
N THR A 372 -5.03 -18.04 17.05
CA THR A 372 -4.93 -19.49 17.19
C THR A 372 -3.67 -19.93 16.47
N LYS A 373 -2.78 -20.64 17.15
CA LYS A 373 -1.58 -21.20 16.54
C LYS A 373 -1.95 -22.43 15.72
N GLU A 374 -1.64 -22.41 14.43
CA GLU A 374 -1.89 -23.49 13.47
C GLU A 374 -0.58 -23.83 12.74
N ASN A 375 0.00 -24.99 13.02
CA ASN A 375 1.32 -25.40 12.49
C ASN A 375 2.38 -24.30 12.75
N ASP A 376 2.97 -23.79 11.66
CA ASP A 376 3.98 -22.73 11.64
C ASP A 376 3.38 -21.33 11.41
N ASN A 377 2.10 -21.13 11.70
CA ASN A 377 1.44 -19.83 11.55
C ASN A 377 0.52 -19.50 12.74
N TYR A 378 0.19 -18.23 12.88
CA TYR A 378 -0.93 -17.73 13.67
C TYR A 378 -2.09 -17.36 12.75
N ARG A 379 -3.29 -17.80 13.13
CA ARG A 379 -4.54 -17.36 12.51
C ARG A 379 -5.27 -16.41 13.44
N VAL A 380 -5.68 -15.25 12.94
CA VAL A 380 -6.54 -14.31 13.68
C VAL A 380 -7.88 -14.98 13.96
N ARG A 381 -8.34 -14.90 15.22
CA ARG A 381 -9.60 -15.51 15.64
C ARG A 381 -10.79 -14.86 14.96
N ARG A 382 -11.85 -15.66 14.78
CA ARG A 382 -13.08 -15.25 14.11
C ARG A 382 -13.69 -13.97 14.70
N GLU A 383 -13.67 -13.83 16.03
CA GLU A 383 -14.21 -12.66 16.73
C GLU A 383 -13.57 -11.32 16.30
N VAL A 384 -12.27 -11.32 16.00
CA VAL A 384 -11.57 -10.13 15.49
C VAL A 384 -11.86 -9.97 13.99
N ARG A 385 -11.85 -11.07 13.22
CA ARG A 385 -12.07 -11.02 11.76
C ARG A 385 -13.46 -10.54 11.38
N GLU A 386 -14.50 -10.89 12.12
CA GLU A 386 -15.87 -10.46 11.83
C GLU A 386 -16.09 -8.95 12.04
N MET A 387 -15.23 -8.30 12.82
CA MET A 387 -15.27 -6.85 13.02
C MET A 387 -14.71 -6.09 11.80
N VAL A 388 -13.83 -6.70 11.03
CA VAL A 388 -13.07 -6.06 9.95
C VAL A 388 -13.65 -6.41 8.58
N VAL A 389 -14.02 -5.39 7.81
CA VAL A 389 -14.52 -5.52 6.44
C VAL A 389 -13.45 -5.05 5.47
N PHE A 390 -12.89 -5.99 4.71
CA PHE A 390 -11.87 -5.73 3.69
C PHE A 390 -12.47 -5.50 2.31
N ALA A 391 -12.25 -4.32 1.73
CA ALA A 391 -12.76 -3.96 0.40
C ALA A 391 -11.68 -3.29 -0.48
N PRO A 392 -11.63 -3.60 -1.78
CA PRO A 392 -10.81 -2.83 -2.71
C PRO A 392 -11.36 -1.40 -2.79
N HIS A 393 -10.49 -0.41 -2.60
CA HIS A 393 -10.87 1.00 -2.66
C HIS A 393 -9.71 1.87 -3.16
N ASN A 394 -9.99 2.66 -4.19
CA ASN A 394 -9.09 3.70 -4.65
C ASN A 394 -9.41 5.02 -3.96
N LEU A 395 -8.54 5.43 -3.01
CA LEU A 395 -8.66 6.70 -2.29
C LEU A 395 -8.84 7.91 -3.24
N LEU A 396 -8.18 7.86 -4.40
CA LEU A 396 -8.14 8.93 -5.40
C LEU A 396 -9.22 8.80 -6.49
N GLY A 397 -10.20 7.92 -6.37
CA GLY A 397 -11.20 7.74 -7.42
C GLY A 397 -12.54 7.19 -6.96
N ASP A 398 -12.57 6.40 -5.90
CA ASP A 398 -13.78 5.80 -5.39
C ASP A 398 -14.46 6.71 -4.35
N PRO A 399 -15.80 6.71 -4.26
CA PRO A 399 -16.52 7.44 -3.23
C PRO A 399 -16.10 7.01 -1.82
N GLN A 400 -16.00 7.97 -0.90
CA GLN A 400 -15.49 7.71 0.44
C GLN A 400 -16.59 7.34 1.42
N LEU A 401 -16.20 6.56 2.42
CA LEU A 401 -17.02 6.31 3.60
C LEU A 401 -17.21 7.63 4.36
N SER A 402 -18.44 7.89 4.82
CA SER A 402 -18.77 9.02 5.70
C SER A 402 -19.19 8.53 7.08
N HIS A 403 -19.28 9.45 8.04
CA HIS A 403 -19.72 9.19 9.41
C HIS A 403 -18.79 8.22 10.16
N LEU A 404 -17.49 8.54 10.18
CA LEU A 404 -16.44 7.78 10.85
C LEU A 404 -16.03 8.44 12.18
N ASP A 405 -15.81 7.65 13.22
CA ASP A 405 -15.30 8.13 14.51
C ASP A 405 -13.76 8.20 14.51
N LEU A 406 -13.11 7.27 13.80
CA LEU A 406 -11.65 7.21 13.65
C LEU A 406 -11.27 6.89 12.20
N LEU A 407 -10.30 7.62 11.66
CA LEU A 407 -9.67 7.35 10.37
C LEU A 407 -8.17 7.17 10.59
N VAL A 408 -7.63 6.06 10.10
CA VAL A 408 -6.21 5.73 10.14
C VAL A 408 -5.72 5.64 8.70
N CYS A 409 -4.76 6.47 8.32
CA CYS A 409 -4.15 6.47 6.99
C CYS A 409 -2.64 6.69 7.16
N ARG A 410 -1.91 5.59 7.37
CA ARG A 410 -0.49 5.63 7.72
C ARG A 410 0.36 5.10 6.58
N ASN A 411 1.45 5.79 6.27
CA ASN A 411 2.43 5.40 5.27
C ASN A 411 1.82 5.23 3.86
N VAL A 412 0.80 6.01 3.52
CA VAL A 412 0.14 6.00 2.19
C VAL A 412 0.35 7.33 1.47
N MET A 413 0.13 8.44 2.16
CA MET A 413 0.25 9.79 1.59
C MET A 413 1.69 10.13 1.25
N ILE A 414 2.68 9.50 1.89
CA ILE A 414 4.11 9.66 1.55
C ILE A 414 4.42 9.44 0.06
N TYR A 415 3.59 8.67 -0.65
CA TYR A 415 3.74 8.38 -2.08
C TYR A 415 3.02 9.37 -2.99
N LEU A 416 2.21 10.28 -2.45
CA LEU A 416 1.39 11.22 -3.20
C LEU A 416 2.07 12.59 -3.33
N GLN A 417 1.76 13.31 -4.42
CA GLN A 417 2.17 14.70 -4.58
C GLN A 417 1.47 15.61 -3.56
N ARG A 418 2.07 16.75 -3.19
CA ARG A 418 1.60 17.61 -2.08
C ARG A 418 0.18 18.16 -2.29
N ASP A 419 -0.15 18.51 -3.52
CA ASP A 419 -1.49 18.96 -3.90
C ASP A 419 -2.54 17.87 -3.70
N VAL A 420 -2.21 16.63 -4.05
CA VAL A 420 -3.05 15.44 -3.85
C VAL A 420 -3.20 15.13 -2.36
N GLN A 421 -2.12 15.21 -1.59
CA GLN A 421 -2.18 15.05 -0.13
C GLN A 421 -3.17 16.05 0.49
N ARG A 422 -3.13 17.32 0.08
CA ARG A 422 -4.08 18.34 0.57
C ARG A 422 -5.53 17.99 0.23
N ASP A 423 -5.77 17.46 -0.96
CA ASP A 423 -7.11 17.03 -1.40
C ASP A 423 -7.61 15.81 -0.60
N VAL A 424 -6.73 14.85 -0.33
CA VAL A 424 -6.99 13.71 0.56
C VAL A 424 -7.29 14.16 2.00
N ILE A 425 -6.58 15.14 2.54
CA ILE A 425 -6.87 15.68 3.89
C ILE A 425 -8.26 16.33 3.95
N ARG A 426 -8.66 17.08 2.92
CA ARG A 426 -10.00 17.68 2.84
C ARG A 426 -11.09 16.61 2.80
N LEU A 427 -10.82 15.55 2.07
CA LEU A 427 -11.68 14.39 1.98
C LEU A 427 -11.82 13.65 3.32
N PHE A 428 -10.73 13.45 4.06
CA PHE A 428 -10.77 12.89 5.41
C PHE A 428 -11.55 13.75 6.39
N HIS A 429 -11.44 15.09 6.31
CA HIS A 429 -12.26 15.99 7.11
C HIS A 429 -13.77 15.82 6.85
N TYR A 430 -14.15 15.55 5.60
CA TYR A 430 -15.54 15.27 5.24
C TYR A 430 -16.02 13.90 5.73
N ALA A 431 -15.14 12.90 5.71
CA ALA A 431 -15.45 11.52 6.10
C ALA A 431 -15.69 11.35 7.61
N LEU A 432 -15.00 12.13 8.45
CA LEU A 432 -15.06 12.06 9.90
C LEU A 432 -16.32 12.73 10.49
N GLU A 433 -16.83 12.21 11.60
CA GLU A 433 -17.84 12.86 12.45
C GLU A 433 -17.24 14.06 13.20
N PRO A 434 -18.06 15.00 13.72
CA PRO A 434 -17.61 16.00 14.68
C PRO A 434 -16.78 15.35 15.78
N ASP A 435 -15.64 15.96 16.12
CA ASP A 435 -14.69 15.43 17.10
C ASP A 435 -14.04 14.07 16.74
N GLY A 436 -14.29 13.56 15.54
CA GLY A 436 -13.61 12.38 15.01
C GLY A 436 -12.09 12.59 14.88
N ARG A 437 -11.34 11.50 14.96
CA ARG A 437 -9.88 11.53 14.97
C ARG A 437 -9.28 10.99 13.67
N LEU A 438 -8.18 11.62 13.25
CA LEU A 438 -7.35 11.23 12.13
C LEU A 438 -5.97 10.85 12.66
N VAL A 439 -5.46 9.69 12.25
CA VAL A 439 -4.13 9.21 12.60
C VAL A 439 -3.34 8.98 11.32
N LEU A 440 -2.18 9.61 11.24
CA LEU A 440 -1.27 9.52 10.09
C LEU A 440 0.04 8.82 10.47
N GLY A 441 0.84 8.46 9.47
CA GLY A 441 2.18 7.93 9.69
C GLY A 441 3.12 9.00 10.27
N THR A 442 4.19 8.56 10.92
CA THR A 442 5.17 9.44 11.61
C THR A 442 5.91 10.40 10.69
N SER A 443 5.98 10.08 9.39
CA SER A 443 6.58 10.94 8.35
C SER A 443 5.55 11.80 7.62
N GLU A 444 4.27 11.68 7.97
CA GLU A 444 3.16 12.35 7.33
C GLU A 444 2.65 13.45 8.26
N THR A 445 2.32 14.61 7.69
CA THR A 445 1.80 15.72 8.47
C THR A 445 0.63 16.36 7.76
N VAL A 446 -0.36 16.77 8.54
CA VAL A 446 -1.35 17.72 8.08
C VAL A 446 -0.69 19.09 8.12
N ASP A 447 -0.57 19.76 6.97
CA ASP A 447 -0.23 21.19 6.91
C ASP A 447 -1.12 21.96 7.91
N ARG A 448 -0.65 23.10 8.43
CA ARG A 448 -1.46 23.95 9.34
C ARG A 448 -2.75 24.40 8.65
N SER A 449 -3.76 23.54 8.72
CA SER A 449 -5.06 23.70 8.10
C SER A 449 -6.06 24.11 9.16
N GLU A 450 -7.05 24.90 8.78
CA GLU A 450 -8.18 25.25 9.66
C GLU A 450 -9.08 24.03 9.95
N LEU A 451 -8.81 22.86 9.34
CA LEU A 451 -9.66 21.68 9.37
C LEU A 451 -9.39 20.76 10.56
N PHE A 452 -8.15 20.70 11.05
CA PHE A 452 -7.73 19.77 12.10
C PHE A 452 -6.96 20.48 13.22
N THR A 453 -7.17 20.07 14.46
CA THR A 453 -6.32 20.39 15.61
C THR A 453 -5.37 19.25 15.88
N VAL A 454 -4.10 19.55 16.13
CA VAL A 454 -3.12 18.54 16.57
C VAL A 454 -3.42 18.17 18.02
N GLU A 455 -3.74 16.90 18.28
CA GLU A 455 -3.89 16.38 19.65
C GLU A 455 -2.55 15.84 20.18
N ASP A 456 -1.86 15.05 19.36
CA ASP A 456 -0.53 14.51 19.69
C ASP A 456 0.37 14.61 18.46
N LYS A 457 1.39 15.46 18.54
CA LYS A 457 2.30 15.71 17.41
C LYS A 457 3.28 14.55 17.19
N GLN A 458 3.69 13.87 18.26
CA GLN A 458 4.67 12.79 18.16
C GLN A 458 4.03 11.56 17.51
N SER A 459 2.77 11.29 17.83
CA SER A 459 2.01 10.17 17.29
C SER A 459 1.17 10.52 16.05
N CYS A 460 1.34 11.73 15.49
CA CYS A 460 0.58 12.24 14.35
C CYS A 460 -0.94 12.04 14.47
N VAL A 461 -1.49 12.36 15.65
CA VAL A 461 -2.93 12.30 15.97
C VAL A 461 -3.56 13.68 15.85
N TYR A 462 -4.64 13.76 15.09
CA TYR A 462 -5.37 14.99 14.79
C TYR A 462 -6.85 14.83 15.11
N ARG A 463 -7.48 15.87 15.64
CA ARG A 463 -8.93 15.93 15.85
C ARG A 463 -9.57 16.84 14.82
N ARG A 464 -10.69 16.40 14.26
CA ARG A 464 -11.49 17.18 13.33
C ARG A 464 -12.04 18.43 14.03
N ARG A 465 -11.81 19.60 13.43
CA ARG A 465 -12.44 20.85 13.88
C ARG A 465 -13.84 20.99 13.30
N ASN A 466 -14.78 21.40 14.15
CA ASN A 466 -16.16 21.72 13.77
C ASN A 466 -16.25 23.11 13.12
N VAL A 467 -15.46 23.33 12.06
CA VAL A 467 -15.54 24.55 11.25
C VAL A 467 -16.65 24.34 10.22
N PRO A 468 -17.60 25.29 10.05
CA PRO A 468 -18.55 25.25 8.96
C PRO A 468 -17.75 25.28 7.66
N THR A 469 -17.70 24.15 6.97
CA THR A 469 -17.04 24.02 5.69
C THR A 469 -17.84 24.86 4.70
N ARG A 470 -17.42 26.11 4.49
CA ARG A 470 -17.81 26.90 3.31
C ARG A 470 -17.57 25.99 2.11
N GLU A 471 -18.63 25.71 1.35
CA GLU A 471 -18.70 24.82 0.19
C GLU A 471 -17.30 24.39 -0.27
N VAL A 472 -16.82 23.27 0.28
CA VAL A 472 -15.60 22.67 -0.25
C VAL A 472 -16.02 22.17 -1.61
N ASP A 473 -15.51 22.81 -2.66
CA ASP A 473 -15.33 22.19 -3.96
C ASP A 473 -14.56 20.89 -3.69
N LEU A 474 -15.31 19.80 -3.45
CA LEU A 474 -14.74 18.48 -3.33
C LEU A 474 -13.92 18.28 -4.61
N PRO A 475 -12.61 18.01 -4.50
CA PRO A 475 -11.77 17.84 -5.67
C PRO A 475 -12.39 16.76 -6.55
N ILE A 476 -12.59 17.08 -7.83
CA ILE A 476 -13.06 16.13 -8.84
C ILE A 476 -11.91 15.16 -9.07
N LEU A 477 -11.88 14.09 -8.28
CA LEU A 477 -11.03 12.95 -8.50
C LEU A 477 -11.55 12.23 -9.74
N SER A 478 -10.75 12.24 -10.80
CA SER A 478 -11.14 11.78 -12.14
C SER A 478 -11.52 10.30 -12.10
N VAL A 479 -12.81 9.98 -12.22
CA VAL A 479 -13.28 8.61 -12.46
C VAL A 479 -13.13 8.32 -13.96
N PRO A 480 -12.25 7.40 -14.40
CA PRO A 480 -12.30 6.93 -15.78
C PRO A 480 -13.58 6.11 -15.98
N PRO A 481 -14.22 6.16 -17.16
CA PRO A 481 -15.26 5.20 -17.49
C PRO A 481 -14.63 3.81 -17.48
N ARG A 482 -15.11 2.91 -16.63
CA ARG A 482 -14.77 1.47 -16.70
C ARG A 482 -15.23 0.94 -18.05
N THR A 483 -14.30 0.78 -19.00
CA THR A 483 -14.56 0.02 -20.23
C THR A 483 -14.82 -1.42 -19.82
N ARG A 484 -16.07 -1.87 -19.98
CA ARG A 484 -16.43 -3.28 -19.85
C ARG A 484 -15.62 -4.07 -20.88
N HIS A 485 -14.70 -4.91 -20.41
CA HIS A 485 -14.25 -6.06 -21.19
C HIS A 485 -15.43 -7.02 -21.31
N GLY A 486 -16.13 -6.95 -22.44
CA GLY A 486 -17.02 -7.99 -22.91
C GLY A 486 -16.29 -8.80 -23.97
N GLU A 487 -16.17 -10.11 -23.71
CA GLU A 487 -15.80 -11.11 -24.70
C GLU A 487 -16.80 -11.07 -25.87
N GLY A 488 -16.31 -11.10 -27.11
CA GLY A 488 -17.19 -11.13 -28.28
C GLY A 488 -16.49 -10.71 -29.58
N ASN A 489 -15.95 -11.71 -30.26
CA ASN A 489 -15.31 -11.69 -31.58
C ASN A 489 -16.04 -10.85 -32.65
N ARG A 490 -15.29 -10.04 -33.43
CA ARG A 490 -15.47 -9.83 -34.88
C ARG A 490 -14.35 -8.95 -35.45
N ASP A 491 -13.68 -9.49 -36.46
CA ASP A 491 -12.72 -8.84 -37.36
C ASP A 491 -13.27 -7.53 -37.94
N GLU A 492 -12.40 -6.53 -38.10
CA GLU A 492 -12.21 -5.79 -39.36
C GLU A 492 -11.01 -4.83 -39.26
N ASP A 493 -10.13 -4.96 -40.25
CA ASP A 493 -8.96 -4.12 -40.55
C ASP A 493 -9.31 -2.62 -40.69
N ALA A 494 -8.58 -1.75 -39.96
CA ALA A 494 -8.27 -0.38 -40.41
C ALA A 494 -7.16 0.26 -39.53
N PRO A 495 -6.19 0.99 -40.12
CA PRO A 495 -5.10 1.62 -39.38
C PRO A 495 -5.58 2.90 -38.68
N ARG A 496 -5.77 2.86 -37.35
CA ARG A 496 -6.12 4.07 -36.58
C ARG A 496 -4.87 4.87 -36.20
N ARG A 497 -4.60 5.89 -37.02
CA ARG A 497 -3.76 7.05 -36.71
C ARG A 497 -4.18 7.66 -35.36
N GLY A 498 -3.20 8.19 -34.62
CA GLY A 498 -3.29 8.63 -33.23
C GLY A 498 -4.57 9.40 -32.87
N ALA A 499 -5.28 8.90 -31.86
CA ALA A 499 -6.42 9.60 -31.28
C ALA A 499 -5.92 10.75 -30.39
N THR A 500 -5.84 11.94 -30.98
CA THR A 500 -6.16 13.16 -30.25
C THR A 500 -7.55 13.00 -29.65
N GLU A 501 -7.74 13.28 -28.37
CA GLU A 501 -9.08 13.26 -27.76
C GLU A 501 -10.03 14.08 -28.65
N SER A 502 -11.09 13.44 -29.15
CA SER A 502 -12.09 14.11 -29.98
C SER A 502 -12.62 15.33 -29.23
N TYR A 503 -12.64 16.49 -29.88
CA TYR A 503 -13.23 17.72 -29.34
C TYR A 503 -14.68 17.50 -28.85
N GLY A 504 -15.39 16.48 -29.36
CA GLY A 504 -16.70 16.06 -28.86
C GLY A 504 -16.67 15.57 -27.41
N VAL A 505 -15.68 14.76 -27.03
CA VAL A 505 -15.51 14.25 -25.65
C VAL A 505 -15.06 15.35 -24.71
N LEU A 506 -14.23 16.28 -25.20
CA LEU A 506 -13.85 17.47 -24.44
C LEU A 506 -15.07 18.40 -24.21
N HIS A 507 -15.89 18.58 -25.25
CA HIS A 507 -17.10 19.39 -25.18
C HIS A 507 -18.13 18.76 -24.23
N GLU A 508 -18.33 17.44 -24.28
CA GLU A 508 -19.20 16.69 -23.37
C GLU A 508 -18.79 16.91 -21.90
N ARG A 509 -17.48 16.79 -21.57
CA ARG A 509 -16.97 17.09 -20.22
C ARG A 509 -17.22 18.54 -19.78
N VAL A 510 -17.12 19.49 -20.71
CA VAL A 510 -17.43 20.91 -20.42
C VAL A 510 -18.93 21.08 -20.17
N VAL A 511 -19.80 20.47 -20.98
CA VAL A 511 -21.25 20.51 -20.80
C VAL A 511 -21.65 19.90 -19.45
N GLU A 512 -21.07 18.75 -19.07
CA GLU A 512 -21.32 18.13 -17.76
C GLU A 512 -20.96 19.04 -16.57
N ARG A 513 -19.98 19.95 -16.73
CA ARG A 513 -19.59 20.88 -15.65
C ARG A 513 -20.67 21.91 -15.34
N TYR A 514 -21.46 22.29 -16.34
CA TYR A 514 -22.51 23.32 -16.23
C TYR A 514 -23.93 22.75 -16.22
N ALA A 515 -24.13 21.51 -16.68
CA ALA A 515 -25.43 20.86 -16.70
C ALA A 515 -25.94 20.53 -15.29
N PRO A 516 -27.27 20.59 -15.06
CA PRO A 516 -27.87 20.08 -13.84
C PRO A 516 -27.59 18.57 -13.66
N PRO A 517 -27.48 18.08 -12.42
CA PRO A 517 -27.34 16.65 -12.14
C PRO A 517 -28.50 15.85 -12.76
N SER A 518 -28.18 14.86 -13.58
CA SER A 518 -29.12 14.04 -14.35
C SER A 518 -28.84 12.55 -14.21
N VAL A 519 -29.89 11.75 -14.44
CA VAL A 519 -29.85 10.28 -14.46
C VAL A 519 -30.67 9.81 -15.66
N LEU A 520 -30.11 8.92 -16.46
CA LEU A 520 -30.79 8.21 -17.54
C LEU A 520 -31.26 6.85 -17.05
N ILE A 521 -32.53 6.55 -17.27
CA ILE A 521 -33.16 5.29 -16.85
C ILE A 521 -33.75 4.55 -18.05
N ASN A 522 -33.75 3.22 -17.99
CA ASN A 522 -34.42 2.38 -18.99
C ASN A 522 -35.94 2.23 -18.70
N ALA A 523 -36.62 1.44 -19.53
CA ALA A 523 -38.05 1.15 -19.38
C ALA A 523 -38.38 0.48 -18.02
N ASP A 524 -37.46 -0.33 -17.50
CA ASP A 524 -37.57 -1.06 -16.23
C ASP A 524 -37.19 -0.24 -14.99
N HIS A 525 -36.96 1.08 -15.16
CA HIS A 525 -36.58 2.03 -14.12
C HIS A 525 -35.19 1.80 -13.52
N GLU A 526 -34.33 1.10 -14.24
CA GLU A 526 -32.93 0.93 -13.88
C GLU A 526 -32.09 2.07 -14.41
N ILE A 527 -31.13 2.51 -13.60
CA ILE A 527 -30.17 3.53 -14.01
C ILE A 527 -29.23 2.94 -15.06
N VAL A 528 -29.26 3.51 -16.26
CA VAL A 528 -28.38 3.18 -17.39
C VAL A 528 -27.12 4.04 -17.32
N HIS A 529 -27.29 5.33 -17.04
CA HIS A 529 -26.21 6.30 -16.94
C HIS A 529 -26.56 7.36 -15.88
N SER A 530 -25.55 7.89 -15.18
CA SER A 530 -25.73 8.94 -14.19
C SER A 530 -24.63 9.96 -14.33
N SER A 531 -25.00 11.24 -14.39
CA SER A 531 -24.03 12.33 -14.31
C SER A 531 -23.27 12.28 -12.98
N THR A 532 -22.03 12.77 -12.99
CA THR A 532 -21.10 12.76 -11.86
C THR A 532 -21.67 13.39 -10.58
N ARG A 533 -22.59 14.35 -10.70
CA ARG A 533 -23.21 15.05 -9.55
C ARG A 533 -24.54 14.46 -9.09
N ALA A 534 -25.10 13.48 -9.82
CA ALA A 534 -26.40 12.90 -9.47
C ALA A 534 -26.37 12.09 -8.17
N GLY A 535 -25.20 11.58 -7.78
CA GLY A 535 -25.00 10.80 -6.56
C GLY A 535 -25.48 11.50 -5.29
N ARG A 536 -25.45 12.84 -5.23
CA ARG A 536 -25.93 13.62 -4.07
C ARG A 536 -27.41 13.39 -3.76
N TYR A 537 -28.23 13.08 -4.76
CA TYR A 537 -29.66 12.84 -4.62
C TYR A 537 -30.00 11.37 -4.40
N MET A 538 -28.99 10.51 -4.34
CA MET A 538 -29.12 9.08 -4.15
C MET A 538 -28.45 8.62 -2.85
N GLU A 539 -28.95 7.54 -2.28
CA GLU A 539 -28.43 6.81 -1.13
C GLU A 539 -28.41 5.33 -1.49
N ILE A 540 -27.33 4.64 -1.15
CA ILE A 540 -27.25 3.18 -1.33
C ILE A 540 -27.91 2.55 -0.10
N PRO A 541 -29.06 1.88 -0.26
CA PRO A 541 -29.70 1.20 0.86
C PRO A 541 -28.83 0.03 1.33
N GLY A 542 -28.87 -0.30 2.63
CA GLY A 542 -28.26 -1.52 3.13
C GLY A 542 -28.96 -2.76 2.56
N GLY A 543 -28.19 -3.73 2.06
CA GLY A 543 -28.71 -4.97 1.47
C GLY A 543 -28.07 -5.30 0.12
N GLU A 544 -28.77 -6.09 -0.70
CA GLU A 544 -28.30 -6.47 -2.04
C GLU A 544 -28.15 -5.25 -2.97
N PRO A 545 -27.04 -5.15 -3.74
CA PRO A 545 -26.85 -4.08 -4.71
C PRO A 545 -28.00 -4.01 -5.72
N THR A 546 -28.55 -2.82 -5.94
CA THR A 546 -29.66 -2.60 -6.87
C THR A 546 -29.40 -1.43 -7.81
N ARG A 547 -29.87 -1.53 -9.06
CA ARG A 547 -29.83 -0.45 -10.06
C ARG A 547 -31.16 0.32 -10.16
N GLN A 548 -32.14 -0.05 -9.34
CA GLN A 548 -33.49 0.51 -9.37
C GLN A 548 -33.49 1.94 -8.84
N VAL A 549 -33.83 2.91 -9.71
CA VAL A 549 -33.74 4.35 -9.40
C VAL A 549 -34.54 4.73 -8.15
N PHE A 550 -35.72 4.12 -7.95
CA PHE A 550 -36.59 4.43 -6.82
C PHE A 550 -36.11 3.88 -5.47
N LYS A 551 -35.23 2.88 -5.49
CA LYS A 551 -34.57 2.35 -4.28
C LYS A 551 -33.33 3.16 -3.91
N LEU A 552 -32.75 3.84 -4.90
CA LEU A 552 -31.55 4.65 -4.75
C LEU A 552 -31.86 6.11 -4.46
N LEU A 553 -33.02 6.65 -4.83
CA LEU A 553 -33.37 8.04 -4.53
C LEU A 553 -33.65 8.25 -3.04
N ARG A 554 -33.12 9.35 -2.47
CA ARG A 554 -33.44 9.78 -1.09
C ARG A 554 -34.96 9.96 -0.92
N GLU A 555 -35.54 9.48 0.17
CA GLU A 555 -36.90 9.89 0.55
C GLU A 555 -36.86 11.37 0.99
N PRO A 556 -37.67 12.29 0.42
CA PRO A 556 -38.98 12.11 -0.22
C PRO A 556 -39.00 12.22 -1.77
N LEU A 557 -37.84 12.29 -2.44
CA LEU A 557 -37.78 12.44 -3.91
C LEU A 557 -38.42 11.27 -4.65
N GLY A 558 -38.28 10.04 -4.13
CA GLY A 558 -38.76 8.84 -4.80
C GLY A 558 -40.27 8.81 -5.08
N VAL A 559 -41.08 9.52 -4.29
CA VAL A 559 -42.55 9.58 -4.46
C VAL A 559 -42.92 10.53 -5.60
N GLU A 560 -42.39 11.74 -5.57
CA GLU A 560 -42.68 12.76 -6.60
C GLU A 560 -42.07 12.41 -7.96
N VAL A 561 -40.90 11.78 -7.98
CA VAL A 561 -40.27 11.32 -9.23
C VAL A 561 -41.10 10.21 -9.88
N ARG A 562 -41.71 9.29 -9.11
CA ARG A 562 -42.64 8.28 -9.66
C ARG A 562 -43.85 8.93 -10.32
N ALA A 563 -44.46 9.91 -9.66
CA ALA A 563 -45.63 10.61 -10.19
C ALA A 563 -45.29 11.39 -11.47
N ALA A 564 -44.19 12.14 -11.47
CA ALA A 564 -43.73 12.90 -12.63
C ALA A 564 -43.34 11.99 -13.80
N LEU A 565 -42.72 10.83 -13.54
CA LEU A 565 -42.32 9.88 -14.57
C LEU A 565 -43.54 9.20 -15.21
N ALA A 566 -44.53 8.82 -14.41
CA ALA A 566 -45.79 8.26 -14.91
C ALA A 566 -46.58 9.28 -15.75
N ALA A 567 -46.50 10.57 -15.41
CA ALA A 567 -47.05 11.64 -16.23
C ALA A 567 -46.30 11.76 -17.57
N ALA A 568 -44.95 11.80 -17.55
CA ALA A 568 -44.13 11.91 -18.76
C ALA A 568 -44.32 10.73 -19.72
N ARG A 569 -44.47 9.50 -19.19
CA ARG A 569 -44.73 8.31 -20.02
C ARG A 569 -46.10 8.33 -20.68
N ARG A 570 -47.13 8.88 -20.02
CA ARG A 570 -48.49 8.98 -20.60
C ARG A 570 -48.60 10.09 -21.63
N SER A 571 -47.95 11.24 -21.41
CA SER A 571 -48.01 12.37 -22.34
C SER A 571 -46.97 12.30 -23.45
N GLY A 572 -45.85 11.58 -23.26
CA GLY A 572 -44.71 11.62 -24.17
C GLY A 572 -43.96 12.96 -24.19
N GLU A 573 -44.24 13.83 -23.21
CA GLU A 573 -43.70 15.18 -23.08
C GLU A 573 -42.85 15.33 -21.80
N SER A 574 -42.04 16.39 -21.76
CA SER A 574 -41.22 16.68 -20.58
C SER A 574 -42.09 17.16 -19.41
N THR A 575 -41.87 16.59 -18.23
CA THR A 575 -42.64 16.94 -17.01
C THR A 575 -41.72 17.43 -15.91
N ARG A 576 -42.30 18.13 -14.94
CA ARG A 576 -41.61 18.69 -13.78
C ARG A 576 -42.28 18.20 -12.50
N SER A 577 -41.49 17.78 -11.52
CA SER A 577 -42.01 17.41 -10.20
C SER A 577 -42.48 18.66 -9.43
N GLN A 578 -43.28 18.46 -8.39
CA GLN A 578 -43.47 19.51 -7.40
C GLN A 578 -42.15 19.75 -6.60
N PRO A 579 -41.94 20.95 -6.04
CA PRO A 579 -40.77 21.21 -5.19
C PRO A 579 -40.77 20.34 -3.93
N VAL A 580 -39.83 19.39 -3.86
CA VAL A 580 -39.67 18.48 -2.72
C VAL A 580 -38.65 19.05 -1.75
N ARG A 581 -38.98 19.05 -0.46
CA ARG A 581 -38.01 19.36 0.59
C ARG A 581 -37.17 18.12 0.89
N VAL A 582 -35.90 18.16 0.53
CA VAL A 582 -34.94 17.08 0.74
C VAL A 582 -33.91 17.53 1.75
N LYS A 583 -33.59 16.69 2.73
CA LYS A 583 -32.54 16.98 3.70
C LYS A 583 -31.19 16.59 3.10
N PHE A 584 -30.26 17.54 3.07
CA PHE A 584 -28.86 17.32 2.75
C PHE A 584 -28.03 17.82 3.92
N ASN A 585 -27.27 16.95 4.59
CA ASN A 585 -26.39 17.33 5.71
C ASN A 585 -27.11 18.11 6.82
N GLY A 586 -28.34 17.73 7.16
CA GLY A 586 -29.16 18.40 8.18
C GLY A 586 -29.94 19.64 7.68
N GLU A 587 -29.57 20.22 6.53
CA GLU A 587 -30.28 21.35 5.91
C GLU A 587 -31.38 20.89 4.95
N SER A 588 -32.58 21.45 5.06
CA SER A 588 -33.68 21.16 4.13
C SER A 588 -33.63 22.09 2.92
N ARG A 589 -33.43 21.55 1.72
CA ARG A 589 -33.45 22.30 0.46
C ARG A 589 -34.60 21.86 -0.42
N ARG A 590 -35.17 22.80 -1.18
CA ARG A 590 -36.21 22.51 -2.17
C ARG A 590 -35.57 22.06 -3.48
N VAL A 591 -35.92 20.86 -3.92
CA VAL A 591 -35.43 20.24 -5.15
C VAL A 591 -36.60 20.08 -6.10
N VAL A 592 -36.39 20.40 -7.38
CA VAL A 592 -37.36 20.15 -8.44
C VAL A 592 -36.70 19.28 -9.48
N VAL A 593 -37.36 18.18 -9.83
CA VAL A 593 -36.86 17.21 -10.82
C VAL A 593 -37.52 17.46 -12.15
N HIS A 594 -36.71 17.53 -13.21
CA HIS A 594 -37.16 17.63 -14.58
C HIS A 594 -36.98 16.28 -15.26
N ILE A 595 -38.04 15.79 -15.91
CA ILE A 595 -38.06 14.51 -16.58
C ILE A 595 -38.26 14.75 -18.07
N HIS A 596 -37.30 14.28 -18.86
CA HIS A 596 -37.29 14.44 -20.31
C HIS A 596 -37.32 13.06 -20.96
N PRO A 597 -38.34 12.73 -21.77
CA PRO A 597 -38.32 11.53 -22.59
C PRO A 597 -37.15 11.60 -23.58
N ALA A 598 -36.21 10.67 -23.47
CA ALA A 598 -35.18 10.48 -24.48
C ALA A 598 -35.85 9.82 -25.70
N ARG A 599 -35.91 10.54 -26.82
CA ARG A 599 -36.24 9.95 -28.12
C ARG A 599 -34.91 9.48 -28.70
N ASP A 600 -34.80 8.20 -29.05
CA ASP A 600 -33.60 7.65 -29.66
C ASP A 600 -33.11 8.58 -30.79
N ALA A 601 -31.84 8.97 -30.72
CA ALA A 601 -31.14 9.70 -31.76
C ALA A 601 -30.46 8.72 -32.71
#